data_AF-M0LEA7-F1
#
_entry.id   AF-M0LEA7-F1
#
_cell.length_a   1.000
_cell.length_b   1.000
_cell.length_c   1.000
_cell.angle_alpha   90.00
_cell.angle_beta   90.00
_cell.angle_gamma   90.00
#
_symmetry.space_group_name_H-M   'P 1'
#
loop_
_entity.id
_entity.type
_entity.pdbx_description
1 polymer ?
#
loop_
_entity_poly.entity_id
_entity_poly.type
_entity_poly.pdbx_seq_one_letter_code
_entity_poly.pdbx_strand_id
1 'polypeptide(L)'
;MVGRTLADIRDRLSELNVAVGPYRVVSARTGTPPFPVSGMQFPDRETAVEAASVATAYRSALRRYDPRVTVHGLIVCEAPWGTNAVRTGPSSLPEYCHTVAGSLFEVLSGRHRSVEQAVIDSYLEAAEETENRERLCLAMLESMATALEEHLDPERQADTLREAAGQLPRKPSGPEPVRDAIADLETAGLVDEAAIEPAAAGPGRCSRYITLQNYRPTLSDLRCPVLPIAVELLRRTSITPQMAQAERTADGWRLLVSLAGDQPAEGLSVVRTTA
;
A
#
# COMPACT_ATOMS: atom_id res chain seq x y z
N MET A 1 -15.92 19.15 -12.52
CA MET A 1 -15.68 17.73 -12.86
C MET A 1 -16.42 16.89 -11.82
N VAL A 2 -17.73 16.72 -12.00
CA VAL A 2 -18.60 16.00 -11.05
C VAL A 2 -18.96 14.67 -11.70
N GLY A 3 -18.62 13.53 -11.08
CA GLY A 3 -19.12 12.21 -11.49
C GLY A 3 -18.10 11.17 -11.99
N ARG A 4 -16.79 11.46 -12.04
CA ARG A 4 -15.78 10.41 -12.31
C ARG A 4 -15.32 9.75 -11.01
N THR A 5 -15.26 8.42 -11.00
CA THR A 5 -14.67 7.61 -9.91
C THR A 5 -13.15 7.78 -9.88
N LEU A 6 -12.49 7.34 -8.80
CA LEU A 6 -11.02 7.32 -8.75
C LEU A 6 -10.45 6.47 -9.89
N ALA A 7 -11.09 5.34 -10.20
CA ALA A 7 -10.79 4.45 -11.33
C ALA A 7 -10.81 5.19 -12.67
N ASP A 8 -11.90 5.90 -12.98
CA ASP A 8 -12.02 6.64 -14.26
C ASP A 8 -10.91 7.70 -14.43
N ILE A 9 -10.49 8.33 -13.33
CA ILE A 9 -9.42 9.34 -13.35
C ILE A 9 -8.06 8.67 -13.59
N ARG A 10 -7.83 7.48 -13.01
CA ARG A 10 -6.58 6.73 -13.20
C ARG A 10 -6.48 6.08 -14.58
N ASP A 11 -7.58 5.62 -15.15
CA ASP A 11 -7.61 5.10 -16.52
C ASP A 11 -7.16 6.19 -17.50
N ARG A 12 -7.64 7.42 -17.30
CA ARG A 12 -7.16 8.57 -18.06
C ARG A 12 -5.66 8.83 -17.89
N LEU A 13 -5.10 8.67 -16.68
CA LEU A 13 -3.65 8.79 -16.49
C LEU A 13 -2.88 7.69 -17.22
N SER A 14 -3.43 6.49 -17.24
CA SER A 14 -2.83 5.33 -17.90
C SER A 14 -2.80 5.50 -19.43
N GLU A 15 -3.83 6.13 -20.01
CA GLU A 15 -3.87 6.49 -21.44
C GLU A 15 -2.79 7.52 -21.83
N LEU A 16 -2.46 8.45 -20.92
CA LEU A 16 -1.45 9.48 -21.16
C LEU A 16 -0.01 8.94 -20.99
N ASN A 17 0.14 7.82 -20.28
CA ASN A 17 1.43 7.23 -19.93
C ASN A 17 2.06 6.48 -21.12
N VAL A 18 3.37 6.63 -21.29
CA VAL A 18 4.17 5.87 -22.26
C VAL A 18 5.25 5.04 -21.56
N ALA A 19 5.71 3.97 -22.20
CA ALA A 19 6.74 3.11 -21.64
C ALA A 19 8.08 3.83 -21.41
N VAL A 20 8.46 4.70 -22.34
CA VAL A 20 9.67 5.53 -22.25
C VAL A 20 9.35 6.91 -22.80
N GLY A 21 9.46 7.94 -21.96
CA GLY A 21 9.14 9.32 -22.30
C GLY A 21 10.04 10.33 -21.57
N PRO A 22 10.34 11.50 -22.19
CA PRO A 22 11.20 12.51 -21.56
C PRO A 22 10.54 13.20 -20.37
N TYR A 23 9.22 13.20 -20.26
CA TYR A 23 8.52 14.02 -19.27
C TYR A 23 7.97 13.19 -18.11
N ARG A 24 8.02 13.77 -16.92
CA ARG A 24 7.47 13.19 -15.69
C ARG A 24 6.76 14.24 -14.86
N VAL A 25 5.81 13.81 -14.04
CA VAL A 25 5.12 14.66 -13.06
C VAL A 25 5.68 14.35 -11.67
N VAL A 26 6.18 15.38 -10.98
CA VAL A 26 6.77 15.28 -9.64
C VAL A 26 6.11 16.25 -8.68
N SER A 27 6.24 16.00 -7.37
CA SER A 27 5.95 17.03 -6.39
C SER A 27 7.04 18.10 -6.40
N ALA A 28 6.65 19.37 -6.49
CA ALA A 28 7.57 20.50 -6.38
C ALA A 28 8.34 20.55 -5.05
N ARG A 29 7.80 19.93 -3.99
CA ARG A 29 8.42 19.91 -2.67
C ARG A 29 9.50 18.84 -2.54
N THR A 30 9.20 17.63 -2.98
CA THR A 30 10.07 16.46 -2.75
C THR A 30 10.89 16.08 -3.98
N GLY A 31 10.54 16.57 -5.17
CA GLY A 31 11.13 16.15 -6.44
C GLY A 31 10.77 14.71 -6.84
N THR A 32 9.97 14.02 -6.04
CA THR A 32 9.52 12.64 -6.28
C THR A 32 8.09 12.65 -6.85
N PRO A 33 7.76 11.75 -7.80
CA PRO A 33 6.39 11.52 -8.25
C PRO A 33 5.55 10.91 -7.12
N PRO A 34 4.49 11.59 -6.63
CA PRO A 34 3.55 10.98 -5.72
C PRO A 34 2.58 10.06 -6.49
N PHE A 35 1.94 9.12 -5.81
CA PHE A 35 0.80 8.40 -6.36
C PHE A 35 -0.33 9.38 -6.77
N PRO A 36 -0.98 9.21 -7.94
CA PRO A 36 -0.93 8.07 -8.88
C PRO A 36 0.13 8.15 -10.00
N VAL A 37 0.89 9.24 -10.11
CA VAL A 37 1.86 9.44 -11.22
C VAL A 37 3.22 8.78 -10.97
N SER A 38 3.35 8.04 -9.87
CA SER A 38 4.53 7.27 -9.51
C SER A 38 4.87 6.23 -10.57
N GLY A 39 6.05 6.37 -11.19
CA GLY A 39 6.55 5.46 -12.23
C GLY A 39 6.05 5.78 -13.66
N MET A 40 5.20 6.80 -13.83
CA MET A 40 4.67 7.18 -15.14
C MET A 40 5.64 8.10 -15.90
N GLN A 41 5.67 7.96 -17.22
CA GLN A 41 6.41 8.79 -18.16
C GLN A 41 5.47 9.30 -19.26
N PHE A 42 5.77 10.48 -19.80
CA PHE A 42 4.91 11.17 -20.77
C PHE A 42 5.72 11.55 -22.02
N PRO A 43 5.11 11.50 -23.22
CA PRO A 43 5.82 11.69 -24.49
C PRO A 43 6.27 13.13 -24.71
N ASP A 44 5.46 14.09 -24.29
CA ASP A 44 5.70 15.52 -24.46
C ASP A 44 5.22 16.33 -23.24
N ARG A 45 5.61 17.60 -23.21
CA ARG A 45 5.30 18.51 -22.11
C ARG A 45 3.80 18.76 -21.97
N GLU A 46 3.06 18.82 -23.08
CA GLU A 46 1.63 19.10 -23.09
C GLU A 46 0.85 17.96 -22.41
N THR A 47 1.13 16.72 -22.83
CA THR A 47 0.61 15.49 -22.24
C THR A 47 0.95 15.40 -20.75
N ALA A 48 2.18 15.76 -20.36
CA ALA A 48 2.58 15.76 -18.96
C ALA A 48 1.86 16.84 -18.12
N VAL A 49 1.55 18.00 -18.70
CA VAL A 49 0.74 19.05 -18.04
C VAL A 49 -0.70 18.56 -17.86
N GLU A 50 -1.27 17.89 -18.86
CA GLU A 50 -2.58 17.26 -18.73
C GLU A 50 -2.55 16.22 -17.60
N ALA A 51 -1.56 15.33 -17.57
CA ALA A 51 -1.41 14.33 -16.53
C ALA A 51 -1.27 14.95 -15.13
N ALA A 52 -0.55 16.06 -14.97
CA ALA A 52 -0.46 16.78 -13.71
C ALA A 52 -1.83 17.33 -13.25
N SER A 53 -2.65 17.81 -14.18
CA SER A 53 -4.02 18.25 -13.90
C SER A 53 -4.92 17.09 -13.50
N VAL A 54 -4.88 15.98 -14.24
CA VAL A 54 -5.65 14.75 -13.94
C VAL A 54 -5.24 14.17 -12.58
N ALA A 55 -3.95 14.10 -12.28
CA ALA A 55 -3.44 13.66 -10.98
C ALA A 55 -3.84 14.60 -9.83
N THR A 56 -3.91 15.91 -10.08
CA THR A 56 -4.44 16.88 -9.10
C THR A 56 -5.92 16.61 -8.82
N ALA A 57 -6.71 16.33 -9.86
CA ALA A 57 -8.11 15.94 -9.71
C ALA A 57 -8.27 14.62 -8.93
N TYR A 58 -7.43 13.61 -9.23
CA TYR A 58 -7.40 12.34 -8.50
C TYR A 58 -7.17 12.56 -7.01
N ARG A 59 -6.10 13.28 -6.64
CA ARG A 59 -5.77 13.54 -5.23
C ARG A 59 -6.81 14.41 -4.52
N SER A 60 -7.44 15.34 -5.24
CA SER A 60 -8.56 16.12 -4.71
C SER A 60 -9.79 15.26 -4.46
N ALA A 61 -10.08 14.30 -5.35
CA ALA A 61 -11.15 13.33 -5.14
C ALA A 61 -10.86 12.40 -3.96
N LEU A 62 -9.59 11.98 -3.78
CA LEU A 62 -9.14 11.19 -2.63
C LEU A 62 -9.40 11.90 -1.29
N ARG A 63 -9.27 13.22 -1.26
CA ARG A 63 -9.52 14.04 -0.05
C ARG A 63 -10.97 14.01 0.44
N ARG A 64 -11.90 13.52 -0.37
CA ARG A 64 -13.28 13.26 0.09
C ARG A 64 -13.35 12.07 1.04
N TYR A 65 -12.45 11.10 0.87
CA TYR A 65 -12.34 9.92 1.72
C TYR A 65 -11.39 10.16 2.89
N ASP A 66 -10.31 10.90 2.64
CA ASP A 66 -9.34 11.27 3.66
C ASP A 66 -8.92 12.75 3.55
N PRO A 67 -9.52 13.64 4.35
CA PRO A 67 -9.23 15.08 4.32
C PRO A 67 -7.75 15.44 4.59
N ARG A 68 -6.97 14.52 5.15
CA ARG A 68 -5.57 14.74 5.56
C ARG A 68 -4.54 14.31 4.52
N VAL A 69 -4.97 13.75 3.38
CA VAL A 69 -4.09 13.44 2.24
C VAL A 69 -3.21 14.65 1.88
N THR A 70 -1.89 14.41 1.80
CA THR A 70 -0.90 15.45 1.50
C THR A 70 -1.22 16.19 0.20
N VAL A 71 -1.24 17.53 0.27
CA VAL A 71 -1.37 18.39 -0.91
C VAL A 71 0.01 18.56 -1.55
N HIS A 72 0.15 18.12 -2.81
CA HIS A 72 1.36 18.32 -3.60
C HIS A 72 1.09 19.36 -4.68
N GLY A 73 1.99 20.35 -4.81
CA GLY A 73 2.09 21.12 -6.05
C GLY A 73 2.75 20.24 -7.11
N LEU A 74 1.98 19.73 -8.06
CA LEU A 74 2.50 18.87 -9.11
C LEU A 74 3.10 19.72 -10.23
N ILE A 75 4.34 19.41 -10.62
CA ILE A 75 5.08 20.10 -11.67
C ILE A 75 5.59 19.09 -12.70
N VAL A 76 5.78 19.56 -13.94
CA VAL A 76 6.37 18.77 -15.02
C VAL A 76 7.88 18.99 -15.04
N CYS A 77 8.62 17.89 -15.08
CA CYS A 77 10.07 17.91 -15.27
C CYS A 77 10.44 17.11 -16.52
N GLU A 78 11.39 17.62 -17.28
CA GLU A 78 12.06 16.87 -18.33
C GLU A 78 13.20 16.04 -17.71
N ALA A 79 13.37 14.81 -18.17
CA ALA A 79 14.45 13.91 -17.85
C ALA A 79 15.22 13.61 -19.14
N PRO A 80 16.55 13.48 -19.08
CA PRO A 80 17.30 12.86 -20.17
C PRO A 80 16.70 11.48 -20.47
N TRP A 81 16.47 11.18 -21.75
CA TRP A 81 15.93 9.89 -22.19
C TRP A 81 16.71 8.72 -21.58
N GLY A 82 16.00 7.71 -21.09
CA GLY A 82 16.63 6.52 -20.49
C GLY A 82 17.06 6.66 -19.04
N THR A 83 16.74 7.75 -18.33
CA THR A 83 16.81 7.78 -16.86
C THR A 83 15.66 6.95 -16.27
N ASN A 84 15.81 5.63 -16.33
CA ASN A 84 14.85 4.62 -15.89
C ASN A 84 14.61 4.58 -14.36
N ALA A 85 15.34 5.39 -13.60
CA ALA A 85 15.21 5.46 -12.15
C ALA A 85 14.84 6.89 -11.76
N VAL A 86 13.53 7.17 -11.74
CA VAL A 86 13.04 8.01 -10.65
C VAL A 86 13.57 7.36 -9.37
N ARG A 87 14.45 8.06 -8.65
CA ARG A 87 14.61 7.76 -7.23
C ARG A 87 13.25 8.05 -6.61
N THR A 88 12.41 7.03 -6.47
CA THR A 88 11.37 7.08 -5.46
C THR A 88 12.16 7.19 -4.17
N GLY A 89 12.19 8.41 -3.62
CA GLY A 89 12.71 8.59 -2.29
C GLY A 89 11.98 7.64 -1.34
N PRO A 90 12.59 7.28 -0.21
CA PRO A 90 11.90 6.49 0.80
C PRO A 90 10.56 7.16 1.11
N SER A 91 9.45 6.44 0.93
CA SER A 91 8.12 6.99 1.22
C SER A 91 8.02 7.17 2.72
N SER A 92 7.81 8.39 3.20
CA SER A 92 7.50 8.62 4.62
C SER A 92 6.28 7.79 5.05
N LEU A 93 6.14 7.50 6.34
CA LEU A 93 4.99 6.76 6.88
C LEU A 93 3.64 7.32 6.37
N PRO A 94 3.34 8.63 6.44
CA PRO A 94 2.10 9.15 5.91
C PRO A 94 1.93 8.89 4.40
N GLU A 95 2.99 9.06 3.61
CA GLU A 95 2.94 8.84 2.16
C GLU A 95 2.68 7.37 1.83
N TYR A 96 3.30 6.45 2.57
CA TYR A 96 3.04 5.01 2.46
C TYR A 96 1.57 4.69 2.76
N CYS A 97 1.08 5.11 3.92
CA CYS A 97 -0.30 4.86 4.36
C CYS A 97 -1.32 5.38 3.35
N HIS A 98 -1.19 6.62 2.88
CA HIS A 98 -2.12 7.19 1.91
C HIS A 98 -2.02 6.54 0.52
N THR A 99 -0.84 6.06 0.13
CA THR A 99 -0.65 5.38 -1.16
C THR A 99 -1.36 4.02 -1.15
N VAL A 100 -1.15 3.21 -0.11
CA VAL A 100 -1.84 1.93 0.07
C VAL A 100 -3.35 2.14 0.21
N ALA A 101 -3.76 3.10 1.05
CA ALA A 101 -5.16 3.41 1.25
C ALA A 101 -5.88 3.89 -0.02
N GLY A 102 -5.24 4.77 -0.80
CA GLY A 102 -5.81 5.26 -2.05
C GLY A 102 -6.08 4.14 -3.05
N SER A 103 -5.13 3.22 -3.20
CA SER A 103 -5.31 2.06 -4.07
C SER A 103 -6.41 1.11 -3.57
N LEU A 104 -6.49 0.86 -2.26
CA LEU A 104 -7.55 0.04 -1.68
C LEU A 104 -8.94 0.68 -1.88
N PHE A 105 -9.11 1.96 -1.53
CA PHE A 105 -10.38 2.65 -1.73
C PHE A 105 -10.84 2.64 -3.18
N GLU A 106 -9.90 2.71 -4.12
CA GLU A 106 -10.23 2.63 -5.53
C GLU A 106 -10.86 1.28 -5.89
N VAL A 107 -10.26 0.15 -5.46
CA VAL A 107 -10.85 -1.19 -5.65
C VAL A 107 -12.18 -1.34 -4.90
N LEU A 108 -12.24 -0.88 -3.65
CA LEU A 108 -13.43 -1.03 -2.81
C LEU A 108 -14.62 -0.23 -3.36
N SER A 109 -14.41 0.99 -3.82
CA SER A 109 -15.47 1.87 -4.34
C SER A 109 -16.20 1.28 -5.55
N GLY A 110 -15.52 0.43 -6.33
CA GLY A 110 -16.11 -0.25 -7.49
C GLY A 110 -16.82 -1.57 -7.18
N ARG A 111 -16.54 -2.21 -6.03
CA ARG A 111 -16.89 -3.63 -5.80
C ARG A 111 -17.46 -3.95 -4.41
N HIS A 112 -17.09 -3.18 -3.38
CA HIS A 112 -17.27 -3.53 -1.97
C HIS A 112 -17.70 -2.32 -1.12
N ARG A 113 -18.85 -1.71 -1.46
CA ARG A 113 -19.36 -0.52 -0.77
C ARG A 113 -19.53 -0.69 0.76
N SER A 114 -19.94 -1.87 1.22
CA SER A 114 -20.06 -2.13 2.66
C SER A 114 -18.72 -2.09 3.38
N VAL A 115 -17.66 -2.59 2.74
CA VAL A 115 -16.29 -2.53 3.27
C VAL A 115 -15.80 -1.09 3.26
N GLU A 116 -15.96 -0.37 2.15
CA GLU A 116 -15.63 1.06 2.05
C GLU A 116 -16.26 1.88 3.18
N GLN A 117 -17.57 1.68 3.42
CA GLN A 117 -18.29 2.36 4.48
C GLN A 117 -17.74 2.02 5.87
N ALA A 118 -17.52 0.74 6.17
CA ALA A 118 -16.95 0.31 7.45
C ALA A 118 -15.57 0.92 7.71
N VAL A 119 -14.73 1.03 6.68
CA VAL A 119 -13.42 1.70 6.78
C VAL A 119 -13.58 3.18 7.13
N ILE A 120 -14.48 3.88 6.43
CA ILE A 120 -14.68 5.33 6.64
C ILE A 120 -15.23 5.59 8.05
N ASP A 121 -16.23 4.82 8.47
CA ASP A 121 -16.86 4.98 9.79
C ASP A 121 -15.82 4.78 10.92
N SER A 122 -15.02 3.70 10.85
CA SER A 122 -13.97 3.42 11.84
C SER A 122 -12.83 4.45 11.79
N TYR A 123 -12.45 4.92 10.60
CA TYR A 123 -11.42 5.96 10.45
C TYR A 123 -11.88 7.31 11.02
N LEU A 124 -13.14 7.68 10.81
CA LEU A 124 -13.70 8.93 11.34
C LEU A 124 -13.77 8.89 12.87
N GLU A 125 -14.15 7.75 13.46
CA GLU A 125 -14.10 7.56 14.92
C GLU A 125 -12.66 7.75 15.45
N ALA A 126 -11.67 7.10 14.83
CA ALA A 126 -10.26 7.29 15.21
C ALA A 126 -9.78 8.74 15.02
N ALA A 127 -10.31 9.46 14.02
CA ALA A 127 -9.98 10.85 13.75
C ALA A 127 -10.53 11.83 14.80
N GLU A 128 -11.55 11.44 15.56
CA GLU A 128 -12.08 12.19 16.71
C GLU A 128 -11.23 11.97 17.97
N GLU A 129 -10.57 10.82 18.10
CA GLU A 129 -9.75 10.46 19.26
C GLU A 129 -8.33 11.05 19.22
N THR A 130 -7.79 11.36 18.04
CA THR A 130 -6.41 11.83 17.91
C THR A 130 -6.19 12.91 16.87
N GLU A 131 -5.40 13.92 17.25
CA GLU A 131 -4.87 14.93 16.32
C GLU A 131 -3.50 14.54 15.75
N ASN A 132 -2.87 13.47 16.28
CA ASN A 132 -1.56 13.02 15.81
C ASN A 132 -1.69 12.44 14.40
N ARG A 133 -1.07 13.15 13.45
CA ARG A 133 -1.12 12.80 12.03
C ARG A 133 -0.63 11.39 11.72
N GLU A 134 0.49 10.95 12.29
CA GLU A 134 1.04 9.63 12.02
C GLU A 134 0.15 8.52 12.59
N ARG A 135 -0.34 8.71 13.82
CA ARG A 135 -1.26 7.75 14.44
C ARG A 135 -2.51 7.55 13.58
N LEU A 136 -3.02 8.63 13.01
CA LEU A 136 -4.20 8.58 12.18
C LEU A 136 -3.94 7.93 10.80
N CYS A 137 -2.77 8.15 10.20
CA CYS A 137 -2.35 7.41 9.01
C CYS A 137 -2.30 5.89 9.26
N LEU A 138 -1.82 5.48 10.45
CA LEU A 138 -1.85 4.07 10.88
C LEU A 138 -3.29 3.58 11.12
N ALA A 139 -4.13 4.40 11.76
CA ALA A 139 -5.53 4.07 12.03
C ALA A 139 -6.31 3.81 10.73
N MET A 140 -6.00 4.51 9.65
CA MET A 140 -6.58 4.24 8.33
C MET A 140 -6.23 2.84 7.82
N LEU A 141 -4.96 2.41 7.93
CA LEU A 141 -4.55 1.06 7.54
C LEU A 141 -5.15 -0.02 8.45
N GLU A 142 -5.25 0.26 9.75
CA GLU A 142 -5.90 -0.59 10.76
C GLU A 142 -7.40 -0.77 10.48
N SER A 143 -8.09 0.32 10.12
CA SER A 143 -9.51 0.31 9.73
C SER A 143 -9.72 -0.53 8.47
N MET A 144 -8.86 -0.37 7.46
CA MET A 144 -8.87 -1.20 6.25
C MET A 144 -8.62 -2.67 6.56
N ALA A 145 -7.62 -2.96 7.40
CA ALA A 145 -7.28 -4.33 7.74
C ALA A 145 -8.45 -5.04 8.44
N THR A 146 -9.09 -4.34 9.38
CA THR A 146 -10.25 -4.80 10.14
C THR A 146 -11.47 -5.02 9.23
N ALA A 147 -11.83 -4.02 8.42
CA ALA A 147 -12.98 -4.13 7.54
C ALA A 147 -12.82 -5.24 6.49
N LEU A 148 -11.61 -5.43 5.94
CA LEU A 148 -11.34 -6.55 5.03
C LEU A 148 -11.49 -7.90 5.74
N GLU A 149 -11.01 -8.03 6.97
CA GLU A 149 -11.12 -9.26 7.76
C GLU A 149 -12.58 -9.61 8.10
N GLU A 150 -13.39 -8.61 8.45
CA GLU A 150 -14.76 -8.82 8.94
C GLU A 150 -15.78 -9.04 7.82
N HIS A 151 -15.52 -8.52 6.63
CA HIS A 151 -16.51 -8.48 5.55
C HIS A 151 -16.16 -9.28 4.30
N LEU A 152 -14.90 -9.69 4.12
CA LEU A 152 -14.49 -10.48 2.96
C LEU A 152 -14.03 -11.87 3.40
N ASP A 153 -14.43 -12.89 2.64
CA ASP A 153 -13.80 -14.20 2.71
C ASP A 153 -12.35 -14.14 2.19
N PRO A 154 -11.51 -15.15 2.51
CA PRO A 154 -10.09 -15.10 2.18
C PRO A 154 -9.78 -15.02 0.67
N GLU A 155 -10.63 -15.59 -0.19
CA GLU A 155 -10.46 -15.54 -1.64
C GLU A 155 -10.72 -14.12 -2.16
N ARG A 156 -11.84 -13.51 -1.76
CA ARG A 156 -12.16 -12.12 -2.12
C ARG A 156 -11.16 -11.13 -1.56
N GLN A 157 -10.62 -11.40 -0.37
CA GLN A 157 -9.54 -10.62 0.19
C GLN A 157 -8.28 -10.72 -0.66
N ALA A 158 -7.87 -11.92 -1.07
CA ALA A 158 -6.72 -12.12 -1.95
C ALA A 158 -6.87 -11.38 -3.29
N ASP A 159 -8.05 -11.46 -3.90
CA ASP A 159 -8.35 -10.78 -5.16
C ASP A 159 -8.31 -9.25 -5.02
N THR A 160 -8.95 -8.72 -3.97
CA THR A 160 -8.96 -7.28 -3.66
C THR A 160 -7.54 -6.74 -3.47
N LEU A 161 -6.72 -7.46 -2.68
CA LEU A 161 -5.34 -7.03 -2.39
C LEU A 161 -4.42 -7.18 -3.61
N ARG A 162 -4.60 -8.22 -4.43
CA ARG A 162 -3.83 -8.37 -5.67
C ARG A 162 -4.16 -7.27 -6.66
N GLU A 163 -5.43 -6.92 -6.79
CA GLU A 163 -5.87 -5.82 -7.64
C GLU A 163 -5.30 -4.49 -7.13
N ALA A 164 -5.42 -4.19 -5.84
CA ALA A 164 -4.85 -2.98 -5.24
C ALA A 164 -3.31 -2.92 -5.41
N ALA A 165 -2.59 -3.96 -5.01
CA ALA A 165 -1.14 -4.02 -5.17
C ALA A 165 -0.69 -3.87 -6.63
N GLY A 166 -1.46 -4.39 -7.59
CA GLY A 166 -1.19 -4.26 -9.03
C GLY A 166 -1.32 -2.84 -9.58
N GLN A 167 -2.02 -1.96 -8.87
CA GLN A 167 -2.19 -0.54 -9.21
C GLN A 167 -1.04 0.33 -8.67
N LEU A 168 -0.30 -0.19 -7.70
CA LEU A 168 0.87 0.48 -7.13
C LEU A 168 2.10 0.27 -8.03
N PRO A 169 3.10 1.16 -7.97
CA PRO A 169 4.36 0.96 -8.68
C PRO A 169 4.96 -0.40 -8.31
N ARG A 170 5.21 -1.23 -9.33
CA ARG A 170 5.87 -2.53 -9.17
C ARG A 170 7.23 -2.33 -8.54
N LYS A 171 7.56 -3.20 -7.60
CA LYS A 171 8.88 -3.27 -6.97
C LYS A 171 9.65 -4.43 -7.59
N PRO A 172 10.98 -4.29 -7.79
CA PRO A 172 11.78 -5.39 -8.32
C PRO A 172 11.69 -6.61 -7.40
N SER A 173 11.52 -7.80 -7.98
CA SER A 173 11.62 -9.05 -7.24
C SER A 173 13.07 -9.50 -7.23
N GLY A 174 13.75 -9.34 -6.10
CA GLY A 174 15.06 -9.93 -5.84
C GLY A 174 14.97 -11.43 -5.51
N PRO A 175 16.10 -12.07 -5.16
CA PRO A 175 16.13 -13.46 -4.70
C PRO A 175 15.51 -13.63 -3.30
N GLU A 176 15.41 -12.56 -2.51
CA GLU A 176 14.85 -12.55 -1.15
C GLU A 176 13.64 -11.60 -1.03
N PRO A 177 12.52 -11.88 -1.71
CA PRO A 177 11.34 -10.99 -1.75
C PRO A 177 10.75 -10.64 -0.37
N VAL A 178 10.81 -11.55 0.61
CA VAL A 178 10.38 -11.25 1.99
C VAL A 178 11.31 -10.21 2.63
N ARG A 179 12.63 -10.38 2.51
CA ARG A 179 13.60 -9.42 3.04
C ARG A 179 13.42 -8.04 2.41
N ASP A 180 13.29 -8.00 1.09
CA ASP A 180 13.16 -6.72 0.38
C ASP A 180 11.84 -6.00 0.72
N ALA A 181 10.75 -6.74 0.92
CA ALA A 181 9.48 -6.16 1.36
C ALA A 181 9.56 -5.57 2.77
N ILE A 182 10.19 -6.29 3.71
CA ILE A 182 10.37 -5.78 5.08
C ILE A 182 11.30 -4.57 5.12
N ALA A 183 12.39 -4.56 4.34
CA ALA A 183 13.28 -3.41 4.24
C ALA A 183 12.58 -2.15 3.71
N ASP A 184 11.60 -2.30 2.80
CA ASP A 184 10.76 -1.18 2.36
C ASP A 184 9.84 -0.65 3.48
N LEU A 185 9.32 -1.55 4.34
CA LEU A 185 8.51 -1.16 5.49
C LEU A 185 9.33 -0.47 6.59
N GLU A 186 10.55 -0.92 6.83
CA GLU A 186 11.53 -0.24 7.71
C GLU A 186 11.83 1.16 7.17
N THR A 187 12.13 1.25 5.87
CA THR A 187 12.38 2.51 5.18
C THR A 187 11.20 3.47 5.25
N ALA A 188 9.97 2.94 5.26
CA ALA A 188 8.75 3.73 5.42
C ALA A 188 8.42 4.08 6.88
N GLY A 189 9.14 3.51 7.85
CA GLY A 189 8.93 3.74 9.28
C GLY A 189 7.72 3.02 9.87
N LEU A 190 7.32 1.87 9.29
CA LEU A 190 6.30 0.99 9.87
C LEU A 190 6.87 0.00 10.88
N VAL A 191 8.15 -0.34 10.75
CA VAL A 191 8.92 -1.26 11.59
C VAL A 191 10.25 -0.57 11.89
N ASP A 192 10.77 -0.68 13.11
CA ASP A 192 12.09 -0.12 13.42
C ASP A 192 13.21 -1.08 13.00
N GLU A 193 13.04 -2.36 13.31
CA GLU A 193 13.99 -3.42 12.99
C GLU A 193 13.27 -4.75 12.77
N ALA A 194 13.77 -5.55 11.83
CA ALA A 194 13.28 -6.90 11.61
C ALA A 194 14.37 -7.97 11.52
N ALA A 195 14.07 -9.14 12.08
CA ALA A 195 14.85 -10.36 11.91
C ALA A 195 14.07 -11.37 11.06
N ILE A 196 14.77 -12.03 10.12
CA ILE A 196 14.17 -13.02 9.22
C ILE A 196 14.96 -14.32 9.34
N GLU A 197 14.26 -15.40 9.71
CA GLU A 197 14.84 -16.71 9.94
C GLU A 197 14.18 -17.78 9.06
N PRO A 198 14.93 -18.81 8.60
CA PRO A 198 14.35 -19.95 7.94
C PRO A 198 13.37 -20.69 8.86
N ALA A 199 12.18 -21.01 8.37
CA ALA A 199 11.26 -21.91 9.06
C ALA A 199 11.39 -23.33 8.50
N ALA A 200 11.56 -24.31 9.38
CA ALA A 200 11.70 -25.72 8.99
C ALA A 200 10.40 -26.31 8.40
N ALA A 201 9.25 -25.78 8.81
CA ALA A 201 7.93 -26.14 8.32
C ALA A 201 7.01 -24.91 8.31
N GLY A 202 6.00 -24.93 7.46
CA GLY A 202 4.95 -23.91 7.41
C GLY A 202 3.88 -24.25 6.38
N PRO A 203 2.84 -23.41 6.25
CA PRO A 203 1.67 -23.70 5.41
C PRO A 203 2.00 -23.64 3.89
N GLY A 204 3.22 -23.21 3.53
CA GLY A 204 3.67 -23.14 2.15
C GLY A 204 5.19 -23.29 1.98
N ARG A 205 5.62 -23.22 0.71
CA ARG A 205 7.02 -23.28 0.32
C ARG A 205 7.76 -22.01 0.72
N CYS A 206 9.05 -22.15 1.01
CA CYS A 206 9.93 -21.05 1.40
C CYS A 206 9.44 -20.29 2.65
N SER A 207 8.84 -21.01 3.61
CA SER A 207 8.40 -20.45 4.89
C SER A 207 9.54 -19.76 5.64
N ARG A 208 9.25 -18.61 6.24
CA ARG A 208 10.17 -17.81 7.07
C ARG A 208 9.46 -17.30 8.31
N TYR A 209 10.17 -17.30 9.44
CA TYR A 209 9.75 -16.49 10.57
C TYR A 209 10.26 -15.07 10.35
N ILE A 210 9.38 -14.09 10.50
CA ILE A 210 9.73 -12.68 10.59
C ILE A 210 9.43 -12.20 12.00
N THR A 211 10.39 -11.51 12.61
CA THR A 211 10.21 -10.82 13.89
C THR A 211 10.30 -9.34 13.62
N LEU A 212 9.26 -8.58 13.96
CA LEU A 212 9.11 -7.15 13.69
C LEU A 212 9.14 -6.39 15.01
N GLN A 213 10.23 -5.70 15.29
CA GLN A 213 10.37 -4.87 16.48
C GLN A 213 9.74 -3.49 16.24
N ASN A 214 9.00 -3.01 17.24
CA ASN A 214 8.25 -1.75 17.20
C ASN A 214 7.35 -1.61 15.96
N TYR A 215 6.73 -2.71 15.53
CA TYR A 215 5.76 -2.66 14.43
C TYR A 215 4.60 -1.73 14.81
N ARG A 216 4.46 -0.63 14.07
CA ARG A 216 3.58 0.49 14.46
C ARG A 216 2.09 0.24 14.24
N PRO A 217 1.65 -0.43 13.14
CA PRO A 217 0.25 -0.83 13.01
C PRO A 217 -0.15 -1.82 14.12
N THR A 218 -1.21 -1.52 14.86
CA THR A 218 -1.68 -2.37 15.96
C THR A 218 -3.19 -2.31 16.11
N LEU A 219 -3.84 -3.48 16.22
CA LEU A 219 -5.27 -3.57 16.50
C LEU A 219 -5.54 -3.95 17.95
N SER A 220 -4.90 -5.02 18.42
CA SER A 220 -4.95 -5.48 19.81
C SER A 220 -3.81 -6.46 20.08
N ASP A 221 -3.63 -6.89 21.31
CA ASP A 221 -2.63 -7.90 21.67
C ASP A 221 -2.87 -9.27 21.02
N LEU A 222 -4.07 -9.50 20.48
CA LEU A 222 -4.47 -10.75 19.84
C LEU A 222 -4.63 -10.64 18.32
N ARG A 223 -4.53 -9.44 17.74
CA ARG A 223 -4.78 -9.17 16.31
C ARG A 223 -3.65 -8.33 15.74
N CYS A 224 -2.82 -8.95 14.90
CA CYS A 224 -1.74 -8.28 14.18
C CYS A 224 -2.23 -7.84 12.79
N PRO A 225 -2.27 -6.54 12.47
CA PRO A 225 -2.59 -6.07 11.13
C PRO A 225 -1.40 -6.30 10.18
N VAL A 226 -1.50 -7.31 9.32
CA VAL A 226 -0.43 -7.69 8.36
C VAL A 226 -0.67 -7.17 6.94
N LEU A 227 -1.75 -6.41 6.72
CA LEU A 227 -2.09 -5.79 5.44
C LEU A 227 -0.89 -5.09 4.75
N PRO A 228 -0.05 -4.28 5.41
CA PRO A 228 1.11 -3.66 4.78
C PRO A 228 2.13 -4.68 4.23
N ILE A 229 2.35 -5.77 4.96
CA ILE A 229 3.27 -6.85 4.58
C ILE A 229 2.73 -7.56 3.33
N ALA A 230 1.43 -7.89 3.32
CA ALA A 230 0.77 -8.52 2.18
C ALA A 230 0.89 -7.67 0.91
N VAL A 231 0.63 -6.36 1.02
CA VAL A 231 0.70 -5.43 -0.11
C VAL A 231 2.13 -5.36 -0.66
N GLU A 232 3.17 -5.20 0.17
CA GLU A 232 4.55 -5.14 -0.33
C GLU A 232 5.01 -6.44 -0.99
N LEU A 233 4.59 -7.60 -0.47
CA LEU A 233 4.87 -8.88 -1.10
C LEU A 233 4.18 -9.01 -2.46
N LEU A 234 2.89 -8.66 -2.55
CA LEU A 234 2.11 -8.72 -3.79
C LEU A 234 2.66 -7.78 -4.87
N ARG A 235 3.14 -6.57 -4.48
CA ARG A 235 3.80 -5.61 -5.39
C ARG A 235 5.08 -6.14 -6.03
N ARG A 236 5.68 -7.18 -5.44
CA ARG A 236 6.94 -7.79 -5.88
C ARG A 236 6.73 -9.10 -6.63
N THR A 237 5.96 -10.01 -6.05
CA THR A 237 5.92 -11.41 -6.51
C THR A 237 4.69 -11.71 -7.37
N SER A 238 3.60 -10.92 -7.27
CA SER A 238 2.27 -11.28 -7.77
C SER A 238 1.70 -12.60 -7.22
N ILE A 239 2.42 -13.29 -6.35
CA ILE A 239 2.00 -14.51 -5.69
C ILE A 239 1.40 -14.13 -4.33
N THR A 240 0.20 -14.62 -4.05
CA THR A 240 -0.47 -14.34 -2.79
C THR A 240 0.27 -15.00 -1.64
N PRO A 241 0.78 -14.23 -0.67
CA PRO A 241 1.46 -14.79 0.49
C PRO A 241 0.46 -15.46 1.44
N GLN A 242 0.98 -16.30 2.34
CA GLN A 242 0.25 -16.77 3.51
C GLN A 242 0.96 -16.27 4.76
N MET A 243 0.19 -15.76 5.71
CA MET A 243 0.70 -15.30 7.00
C MET A 243 -0.07 -16.01 8.11
N ALA A 244 0.67 -16.59 9.05
CA ALA A 244 0.13 -17.43 10.10
C ALA A 244 0.98 -17.31 11.38
N GLN A 245 0.55 -17.99 12.44
CA GLN A 245 1.31 -18.12 13.70
C GLN A 245 1.79 -16.77 14.23
N ALA A 246 0.86 -15.82 14.42
CA ALA A 246 1.21 -14.59 15.08
C ALA A 246 1.50 -14.84 16.56
N GLU A 247 2.63 -14.35 17.02
CA GLU A 247 3.02 -14.35 18.42
C GLU A 247 3.39 -12.93 18.81
N ARG A 248 2.89 -12.47 19.95
CA ARG A 248 3.25 -11.16 20.47
C ARG A 248 4.62 -11.26 21.14
N THR A 249 5.57 -10.40 20.74
CA THR A 249 6.86 -10.25 21.43
C THR A 249 6.76 -9.11 22.46
N ALA A 250 7.85 -8.87 23.21
CA ALA A 250 7.89 -7.79 24.20
C ALA A 250 7.61 -6.40 23.60
N ASP A 251 8.03 -6.19 22.35
CA ASP A 251 8.07 -4.91 21.65
C ASP A 251 7.46 -4.95 20.24
N GLY A 252 6.82 -6.06 19.85
CA GLY A 252 6.31 -6.22 18.50
C GLY A 252 5.68 -7.58 18.23
N TRP A 253 5.97 -8.15 17.07
CA TRP A 253 5.30 -9.34 16.56
C TRP A 253 6.27 -10.32 15.91
N ARG A 254 6.02 -11.61 16.10
CA ARG A 254 6.60 -12.68 15.29
C ARG A 254 5.50 -13.31 14.44
N LEU A 255 5.78 -13.56 13.16
CA LEU A 255 4.84 -14.09 12.18
C LEU A 255 5.53 -15.15 11.33
N LEU A 256 4.79 -16.18 10.93
CA LEU A 256 5.22 -17.12 9.90
C LEU A 256 4.69 -16.66 8.54
N VAL A 257 5.59 -16.49 7.57
CA VAL A 257 5.25 -16.03 6.20
C VAL A 257 5.70 -17.06 5.16
N SER A 258 4.81 -17.37 4.22
CA SER A 258 5.09 -18.22 3.05
C SER A 258 4.71 -17.50 1.76
N LEU A 259 5.49 -17.67 0.70
CA LEU A 259 5.21 -17.02 -0.60
C LEU A 259 4.51 -17.92 -1.62
N ALA A 260 4.39 -19.21 -1.35
CA ALA A 260 3.64 -20.12 -2.19
C ALA A 260 2.94 -21.11 -1.26
N GLY A 261 1.68 -20.85 -0.96
CA GLY A 261 0.84 -21.79 -0.20
C GLY A 261 0.42 -22.96 -1.06
N ASP A 262 0.40 -24.16 -0.48
CA ASP A 262 -0.33 -25.30 -1.05
C ASP A 262 -1.82 -25.28 -0.62
N GLN A 263 -2.23 -24.23 0.11
CA GLN A 263 -3.57 -24.00 0.66
C GLN A 263 -4.14 -22.64 0.19
N PRO A 264 -5.46 -22.41 0.35
CA PRO A 264 -6.05 -21.09 0.14
C PRO A 264 -5.28 -20.01 0.91
N ALA A 265 -5.23 -18.81 0.35
CA ALA A 265 -4.57 -17.70 1.03
C ALA A 265 -5.36 -17.33 2.29
N GLU A 266 -4.68 -17.29 3.44
CA GLU A 266 -5.25 -16.85 4.72
C GLU A 266 -4.31 -15.84 5.39
N GLY A 267 -4.89 -15.07 6.31
CA GLY A 267 -4.16 -14.10 7.11
C GLY A 267 -3.65 -12.91 6.31
N LEU A 268 -4.42 -12.41 5.33
CA LEU A 268 -3.92 -11.39 4.40
C LEU A 268 -4.04 -9.95 4.90
N SER A 269 -5.05 -9.63 5.73
CA SER A 269 -5.14 -8.31 6.38
C SER A 269 -4.79 -8.33 7.84
N VAL A 270 -5.22 -9.38 8.56
CA VAL A 270 -5.05 -9.55 10.00
C VAL A 270 -4.71 -11.01 10.28
N VAL A 271 -3.76 -11.23 11.19
CA VAL A 271 -3.47 -12.56 11.74
C VAL A 271 -3.75 -12.51 13.25
N ARG A 272 -4.46 -13.51 13.75
CA ARG A 272 -4.72 -13.66 15.19
C ARG A 272 -3.60 -14.42 15.86
N THR A 273 -3.33 -14.09 17.13
CA THR A 273 -2.37 -14.86 17.93
C THR A 273 -2.80 -16.31 18.06
N THR A 274 -1.86 -17.24 17.93
CA THR A 274 -2.10 -18.63 18.32
C THR A 274 -2.13 -18.71 19.85
N ALA A 275 -3.25 -19.16 20.40
CA ALA A 275 -3.39 -19.40 21.84
C ALA A 275 -2.47 -20.53 22.34
#